data_AF-A0A1F2R9X2-F1
#
_entry.id   AF-A0A1F2R9X2-F1
#
_cell.length_a   1.000
_cell.length_b   1.000
_cell.length_c   1.000
_cell.angle_alpha   90.00
_cell.angle_beta   90.00
_cell.angle_gamma   90.00
#
_symmetry.space_group_name_H-M   'P 1'
#
loop_
_entity.id
_entity.type
_entity.pdbx_description
1 polymer ?
#
loop_
_entity_poly.entity_id
_entity_poly.type
_entity_poly.pdbx_seq_one_letter_code
_entity_poly.pdbx_strand_id
1 'polypeptide(L)'
;MTGLNWAWIAIALTLPTLLGGLVAYPLWRAAQPIFGNLAGTLVIFASAMGFIMREDVELKLLAQECLDQGLLCVPEPSAFARFAIYSFIALFEVVVLFSVSLKVEAHLRSRGYDPEWRR
;
A
#
# COMPACT_ATOMS: atom_id res chain seq x y z
N MET A 1 19.41 -19.86 1.73
CA MET A 1 17.97 -19.83 1.39
C MET A 1 17.33 -18.68 2.16
N THR A 2 17.23 -17.50 1.55
CA THR A 2 16.71 -16.30 2.21
C THR A 2 15.20 -16.20 1.98
N GLY A 3 14.42 -16.70 2.93
CA GLY A 3 12.96 -16.71 2.85
C GLY A 3 12.33 -15.31 2.88
N LEU A 4 11.12 -15.20 2.33
CA LEU A 4 10.32 -13.99 2.38
C LEU A 4 10.00 -13.62 3.84
N ASN A 5 10.31 -12.39 4.24
CA ASN A 5 10.09 -11.94 5.61
C ASN A 5 8.64 -11.46 5.80
N TRP A 6 7.85 -12.27 6.50
CA TRP A 6 6.44 -12.00 6.79
C TRP A 6 6.20 -10.71 7.60
N ALA A 7 7.18 -10.27 8.40
CA ALA A 7 7.05 -9.00 9.12
C ALA A 7 6.98 -7.81 8.16
N TRP A 8 7.75 -7.83 7.07
CA TRP A 8 7.72 -6.77 6.06
C TRP A 8 6.43 -6.76 5.26
N ILE A 9 5.84 -7.92 5.01
CA ILE A 9 4.49 -8.02 4.42
C ILE A 9 3.46 -7.40 5.34
N ALA A 10 3.49 -7.71 6.64
CA ALA A 10 2.56 -7.14 7.62
C ALA A 10 2.71 -5.61 7.73
N ILE A 11 3.95 -5.10 7.69
CA ILE A 11 4.21 -3.66 7.68
C ILE A 11 3.69 -3.03 6.38
N ALA A 12 3.96 -3.65 5.23
CA ALA A 12 3.49 -3.18 3.93
C ALA A 12 1.97 -3.18 3.80
N LEU A 13 1.24 -4.00 4.57
CA LEU A 13 -0.22 -4.06 4.58
C LEU A 13 -0.87 -3.06 5.56
N THR A 14 -0.15 -2.64 6.59
CA THR A 14 -0.71 -1.81 7.66
C THR A 14 -0.26 -0.35 7.55
N LEU A 15 1.03 -0.12 7.32
CA LEU A 15 1.60 1.21 7.36
C LEU A 15 1.08 2.10 6.21
N PRO A 16 1.09 1.67 4.92
CA PRO A 16 0.61 2.51 3.82
C PRO A 16 -0.90 2.75 3.91
N THR A 17 -1.67 1.73 4.28
CA THR A 17 -3.12 1.88 4.54
C THR A 17 -3.39 2.95 5.60
N LEU A 18 -2.70 2.91 6.74
CA LEU A 18 -2.89 3.88 7.82
C LEU A 18 -2.46 5.29 7.40
N LEU A 19 -1.29 5.44 6.78
CA LEU A 19 -0.77 6.74 6.36
C LEU A 19 -1.61 7.34 5.22
N GLY A 20 -1.96 6.53 4.21
CA GLY A 20 -2.80 6.95 3.09
C GLY A 20 -4.19 7.38 3.56
N GLY A 21 -4.80 6.61 4.48
CA GLY A 21 -6.06 6.99 5.11
C GLY A 21 -5.96 8.26 5.96
N LEU A 22 -4.89 8.42 6.75
CA LEU A 22 -4.67 9.59 7.59
C LEU A 22 -4.50 10.87 6.77
N VAL A 23 -3.80 10.79 5.64
CA VAL A 23 -3.64 11.90 4.69
C VAL A 23 -4.95 12.20 3.94
N ALA A 24 -5.70 11.17 3.54
CA ALA A 24 -6.95 11.33 2.80
C ALA A 24 -8.11 11.87 3.68
N TYR A 25 -8.16 11.48 4.95
CA TYR A 25 -9.24 11.81 5.88
C TYR A 25 -9.57 13.31 6.03
N PRO A 26 -8.61 14.24 6.23
CA PRO A 26 -8.93 15.66 6.31
C PRO A 26 -9.58 16.21 5.03
N LEU A 27 -9.13 15.74 3.85
CA LEU A 27 -9.70 16.13 2.55
C LEU A 27 -11.12 15.59 2.36
N TRP A 28 -11.38 14.36 2.82
CA TRP A 28 -12.73 13.81 2.84
C TRP A 28 -13.68 14.64 3.70
N ARG A 29 -13.22 15.09 4.88
CA ARG A 29 -14.01 15.97 5.76
C ARG A 29 -14.26 17.36 5.18
N ALA A 30 -13.39 17.83 4.28
CA ALA A 30 -13.57 19.07 3.54
C ALA A 30 -14.49 18.94 2.31
N ALA A 31 -15.24 17.83 2.18
CA ALA A 31 -16.09 17.51 1.03
C ALA A 31 -15.33 17.42 -0.31
N GLN A 32 -14.04 17.06 -0.26
CA GLN A 32 -13.18 16.87 -1.43
C GLN A 32 -12.72 15.40 -1.55
N PRO A 33 -13.63 14.44 -1.81
CA PRO A 33 -13.31 13.01 -1.80
C PRO A 33 -12.27 12.61 -2.84
N ILE A 34 -12.34 13.21 -4.04
CA ILE A 34 -11.42 12.92 -5.16
C ILE A 34 -9.98 13.29 -4.80
N PHE A 35 -9.76 14.51 -4.27
CA PHE A 35 -8.42 14.94 -3.87
C PHE A 35 -7.88 14.13 -2.69
N GLY A 36 -8.75 13.75 -1.74
CA GLY A 36 -8.39 12.84 -0.66
C GLY A 36 -7.90 11.49 -1.17
N ASN A 37 -8.63 10.87 -2.11
CA ASN A 37 -8.24 9.60 -2.70
C ASN A 37 -6.95 9.70 -3.51
N LEU A 38 -6.76 10.78 -4.26
CA LEU A 38 -5.56 10.98 -5.06
C LEU A 38 -4.32 11.15 -4.17
N ALA A 39 -4.43 11.92 -3.08
CA ALA A 39 -3.37 12.08 -2.09
C ALA A 39 -3.05 10.76 -1.36
N GLY A 40 -4.08 10.05 -0.87
CA GLY A 40 -3.90 8.77 -0.18
C GLY A 40 -3.30 7.69 -1.10
N THR A 41 -3.76 7.63 -2.36
CA THR A 41 -3.23 6.72 -3.37
C THR A 41 -1.76 7.01 -3.67
N LEU A 42 -1.36 8.28 -3.77
CA LEU A 42 0.04 8.67 -3.95
C LEU A 42 0.92 8.19 -2.80
N VAL A 43 0.45 8.29 -1.55
CA VAL A 43 1.16 7.79 -0.36
C VAL A 43 1.31 6.27 -0.41
N ILE A 44 0.25 5.54 -0.77
CA ILE A 44 0.27 4.07 -0.90
C ILE A 44 1.27 3.66 -1.98
N PHE A 45 1.20 4.23 -3.18
CA PHE A 45 2.11 3.91 -4.27
C PHE A 45 3.57 4.26 -3.96
N ALA A 46 3.83 5.42 -3.35
CA ALA A 46 5.18 5.81 -2.94
C ALA A 46 5.75 4.84 -1.91
N SER A 47 4.93 4.39 -0.96
CA SER A 47 5.31 3.40 0.05
C SER A 47 5.61 2.04 -0.59
N ALA A 48 4.74 1.57 -1.50
CA ALA A 48 4.93 0.32 -2.22
C ALA A 48 6.22 0.32 -3.04
N MET A 49 6.51 1.43 -3.74
CA MET A 49 7.78 1.60 -4.44
C MET A 49 8.97 1.55 -3.47
N GLY A 50 8.87 2.19 -2.31
CA GLY A 50 9.87 2.12 -1.26
C GLY A 50 10.16 0.69 -0.77
N PHE A 51 9.12 -0.13 -0.56
CA PHE A 51 9.28 -1.54 -0.19
C PHE A 51 9.94 -2.36 -1.31
N ILE A 52 9.54 -2.14 -2.57
CA ILE A 52 10.13 -2.82 -3.73
C ILE A 52 11.62 -2.46 -3.88
N MET A 53 11.96 -1.17 -3.78
CA MET A 53 13.36 -0.71 -3.85
C MET A 53 14.20 -1.27 -2.70
N ARG A 54 13.65 -1.31 -1.50
CA ARG A 54 14.30 -1.93 -0.35
C ARG A 54 14.61 -3.41 -0.61
N GLU A 55 13.63 -4.17 -1.07
CA GLU A 55 13.80 -5.59 -1.39
C GLU A 55 14.84 -5.81 -2.51
N ASP A 56 14.84 -4.95 -3.54
CA ASP A 56 15.84 -4.99 -4.62
C ASP A 56 17.27 -4.76 -4.10
N VAL A 57 17.46 -3.83 -3.17
CA VAL A 57 18.76 -3.59 -2.52
C VAL A 57 19.20 -4.80 -1.70
N GLU A 58 18.31 -5.37 -0.89
CA GLU A 58 18.63 -6.57 -0.09
C GLU A 58 19.02 -7.76 -0.98
N LEU A 59 18.29 -7.99 -2.07
CA LEU A 59 18.58 -9.05 -3.03
C LEU A 59 19.94 -8.84 -3.72
N LYS A 60 20.28 -7.59 -4.06
CA LYS A 60 21.58 -7.25 -4.68
C LYS A 60 22.74 -7.49 -3.72
N LEU A 61 22.61 -7.09 -2.45
CA LEU A 61 23.63 -7.32 -1.43
C LEU A 61 23.87 -8.82 -1.23
N LEU A 62 22.79 -9.60 -1.09
CA LEU A 62 22.87 -11.05 -0.97
C LEU A 62 23.50 -11.70 -2.21
N ALA A 63 23.14 -11.24 -3.41
CA ALA A 63 23.73 -11.75 -4.63
C ALA A 63 25.24 -11.47 -4.70
N GLN A 64 25.69 -10.29 -4.27
CA GLN A 64 27.11 -9.94 -4.21
C GLN A 64 27.86 -10.84 -3.23
N GLU A 65 27.36 -11.02 -2.01
CA GLU A 65 28.00 -11.90 -1.01
C GLU A 65 28.16 -13.35 -1.51
N CYS A 66 27.18 -13.85 -2.26
CA CYS A 66 27.26 -15.19 -2.85
C CYS A 66 28.28 -15.27 -3.98
N LEU A 67 28.31 -14.25 -4.85
CA LEU A 67 29.28 -14.17 -5.95
C LEU A 67 30.72 -14.08 -5.42
N ASP A 68 30.93 -13.36 -4.32
CA ASP A 68 32.23 -13.27 -3.64
C ASP A 68 32.69 -14.64 -3.08
N GLN A 69 31.75 -15.53 -2.76
CA GLN A 69 32.01 -16.91 -2.35
C GLN A 69 32.10 -17.91 -3.53
N GLY A 70 31.94 -17.43 -4.77
CA GLY A 70 31.93 -18.26 -5.97
C GLY A 70 30.66 -19.12 -6.12
N LEU A 71 29.58 -18.78 -5.41
CA LEU A 71 28.31 -19.51 -5.41
C LEU A 71 27.23 -18.72 -6.15
N LEU A 72 26.35 -19.43 -6.85
CA LEU A 72 25.14 -18.85 -7.45
C LEU A 72 23.99 -18.92 -6.43
N CYS A 73 23.51 -17.77 -5.99
CA CYS A 73 22.33 -17.68 -5.14
C CYS A 73 21.08 -17.42 -5.97
N VAL A 74 20.13 -18.35 -5.88
CA VAL A 74 18.79 -18.19 -6.47
C VAL A 74 17.83 -17.86 -5.32
N PRO A 75 17.20 -16.67 -5.31
CA PRO A 75 16.24 -16.32 -4.28
C PRO A 75 14.97 -17.15 -4.42
N GLU A 76 14.50 -17.72 -3.30
CA GLU A 76 13.20 -18.37 -3.19
C GLU A 76 12.35 -17.62 -2.16
N PRO A 77 11.17 -17.07 -2.53
CA PRO A 77 10.61 -16.96 -3.88
C PRO A 77 11.41 -16.01 -4.79
N SER A 78 11.21 -16.14 -6.11
CA SER A 78 11.92 -15.35 -7.11
C SER A 78 11.72 -13.84 -6.91
N ALA A 79 12.70 -13.03 -7.33
CA ALA A 79 12.64 -11.57 -7.20
C ALA A 79 11.32 -10.99 -7.76
N PHE A 80 10.90 -11.47 -8.93
CA PHE A 80 9.62 -11.10 -9.53
C PHE A 80 8.43 -11.38 -8.62
N ALA A 81 8.35 -12.57 -8.01
CA ALA A 81 7.25 -12.93 -7.13
C ALA A 81 7.19 -12.01 -5.89
N ARG A 82 8.35 -11.62 -5.34
CA ARG A 82 8.41 -10.67 -4.22
C ARG A 82 7.85 -9.30 -4.60
N PHE A 83 8.27 -8.76 -5.74
CA PHE A 83 7.77 -7.48 -6.24
C PHE A 83 6.28 -7.53 -6.58
N ALA A 84 5.81 -8.65 -7.13
CA ALA A 84 4.40 -8.87 -7.41
C ALA A 84 3.55 -8.87 -6.14
N ILE A 85 4.03 -9.47 -5.04
CA ILE A 85 3.33 -9.48 -3.75
C ILE A 85 3.14 -8.04 -3.24
N TYR A 86 4.20 -7.24 -3.16
CA TYR A 86 4.10 -5.85 -2.71
C TYR A 86 3.20 -4.99 -3.62
N SER A 87 3.28 -5.20 -4.95
CA SER A 87 2.42 -4.51 -5.90
C SER A 87 0.94 -4.88 -5.73
N PHE A 88 0.66 -6.15 -5.48
CA PHE A 88 -0.71 -6.63 -5.26
C PHE A 88 -1.30 -6.08 -3.96
N ILE A 89 -0.49 -6.02 -2.89
CA ILE A 89 -0.88 -5.39 -1.63
C ILE A 89 -1.26 -3.93 -1.88
N ALA A 90 -0.39 -3.16 -2.53
CA ALA A 90 -0.66 -1.74 -2.81
C ALA A 90 -1.95 -1.54 -3.62
N LEU A 91 -2.19 -2.38 -4.64
CA LEU A 91 -3.43 -2.35 -5.41
C LEU A 91 -4.66 -2.61 -4.53
N PHE A 92 -4.58 -3.62 -3.65
CA PHE A 92 -5.65 -3.93 -2.72
C PHE A 92 -5.92 -2.78 -1.74
N GLU A 93 -4.87 -2.15 -1.21
CA GLU A 93 -4.99 -0.98 -0.33
C GLU A 93 -5.68 0.20 -1.03
N VAL A 94 -5.38 0.46 -2.30
CA VAL A 94 -6.07 1.49 -3.09
C VAL A 94 -7.56 1.16 -3.24
N VAL A 95 -7.92 -0.09 -3.55
CA VAL A 95 -9.33 -0.52 -3.61
C VAL A 95 -10.05 -0.29 -2.28
N VAL A 96 -9.39 -0.63 -1.16
CA VAL A 96 -9.91 -0.40 0.18
C VAL A 96 -10.09 1.10 0.45
N LEU A 97 -9.10 1.93 0.13
CA LEU A 97 -9.14 3.38 0.31
C LEU A 97 -10.35 4.00 -0.39
N PHE A 98 -10.55 3.67 -1.67
CA PHE A 98 -11.69 4.17 -2.45
C PHE A 98 -13.02 3.66 -1.90
N SER A 99 -13.09 2.40 -1.48
CA SER A 99 -14.29 1.82 -0.87
C SER A 99 -14.67 2.54 0.44
N VAL A 100 -13.68 2.89 1.26
CA VAL A 100 -13.88 3.66 2.49
C VAL A 100 -14.31 5.09 2.17
N SER A 101 -13.69 5.73 1.18
CA SER A 101 -14.07 7.08 0.74
C SER A 101 -15.55 7.17 0.34
N LEU A 102 -16.07 6.18 -0.40
CA LEU A 102 -17.48 6.15 -0.79
C LEU A 102 -18.41 6.02 0.42
N LYS A 103 -18.03 5.21 1.42
CA LYS A 103 -18.79 5.10 2.68
C LYS A 103 -18.77 6.40 3.48
N VAL A 104 -17.62 7.08 3.55
CA VAL A 104 -17.50 8.37 4.23
C VAL A 104 -18.34 9.44 3.53
N GLU A 105 -18.32 9.49 2.20
CA GLU A 105 -19.14 10.41 1.42
C GLU A 105 -20.63 10.15 1.61
N ALA A 106 -21.06 8.89 1.55
CA ALA A 106 -22.44 8.50 1.83
C ALA A 106 -22.88 8.91 3.25
N HIS A 107 -22.00 8.73 4.24
CA HIS A 107 -22.27 9.12 5.62
C HIS A 107 -22.40 10.64 5.76
N LEU A 108 -21.47 11.42 5.19
CA LEU A 108 -21.51 12.89 5.23
C LEU A 108 -22.76 13.42 4.51
N ARG A 109 -23.10 12.86 3.36
CA ARG A 109 -24.30 13.21 2.59
C ARG A 109 -25.59 12.94 3.41
N SER A 110 -25.68 11.80 4.11
CA SER A 110 -26.85 11.48 4.95
C SER A 110 -27.06 12.45 6.13
N ARG A 111 -26.00 13.09 6.61
CA ARG A 111 -26.07 14.11 7.67
C ARG A 111 -26.60 15.46 7.17
N GLY A 112 -26.38 15.77 5.90
CA GLY A 112 -26.84 17.02 5.28
C GLY A 112 -28.30 17.00 4.83
N TYR A 113 -28.92 15.83 4.72
CA TYR A 113 -30.33 15.70 4.34
C TYR A 113 -31.26 15.68 5.56
N ASP A 114 -32.40 16.38 5.43
CA ASP A 114 -33.53 16.27 6.36
C ASP A 114 -34.01 14.81 6.44
N PRO A 115 -34.58 14.38 7.59
CA PRO A 115 -34.91 12.98 7.86
C PRO A 115 -35.80 12.34 6.78
N GLU A 116 -36.68 13.13 6.15
CA GLU A 116 -37.58 12.68 5.09
C GLU A 116 -36.88 12.26 3.77
N TRP A 117 -35.66 12.74 3.50
CA TRP A 117 -34.93 12.47 2.23
C TRP A 117 -33.83 11.39 2.37
N ARG A 118 -33.78 10.66 3.49
CA ARG A 118 -32.76 9.62 3.75
C ARG A 118 -33.06 8.23 3.16
N ARG A 119 -34.10 8.09 2.33
CA ARG A 119 -34.60 6.81 1.84
C ARG A 119 -34.04 6.42 0.47
#